data_AF-A0A2S9PPI0-F1
#
_entry.id   AF-A0A2S9PPI0-F1
#
_cell.length_a   1.000
_cell.length_b   1.000
_cell.length_c   1.000
_cell.angle_alpha   90.00
_cell.angle_beta   90.00
_cell.angle_gamma   90.00
#
_symmetry.space_group_name_H-M   'P 1'
#
loop_
_entity.id
_entity.type
_entity.pdbx_description
1 polymer ?
#
loop_
_entity_poly.entity_id
_entity_poly.type
_entity_poly.pdbx_seq_one_letter_code
_entity_poly.pdbx_strand_id
1 'polypeptide(L)' 'MDAAEARIVDAVLRRHGIEGVVAPVDPDRPGGAWSVYDQADPAARREVTGVALAALAAAVHRPPSGPQRGFIVPPPMA' A
#
# COMPACT_ATOMS: atom_id res chain seq x y z
N MET A 1 -14.10 0.05 1.95
CA MET A 1 -13.36 -0.76 0.97
C MET A 1 -14.08 -2.08 0.78
N ASP A 2 -14.19 -2.58 -0.43
CA ASP A 2 -14.71 -3.93 -0.69
C ASP A 2 -13.58 -4.98 -0.69
N ALA A 3 -13.93 -6.27 -0.81
CA ALA A 3 -12.96 -7.36 -0.72
C ALA A 3 -11.97 -7.39 -1.91
N ALA A 4 -12.35 -6.90 -3.08
CA ALA A 4 -11.46 -6.84 -4.24
C ALA A 4 -10.47 -5.68 -4.10
N GLU A 5 -10.97 -4.51 -3.71
CA GLU A 5 -10.18 -3.33 -3.40
C GLU A 5 -9.21 -3.61 -2.24
N ALA A 6 -9.64 -4.34 -1.22
CA ALA A 6 -8.81 -4.77 -0.09
C ALA A 6 -7.57 -5.56 -0.51
N ARG A 7 -7.72 -6.49 -1.46
CA ARG A 7 -6.58 -7.29 -1.97
C ARG A 7 -5.58 -6.43 -2.73
N ILE A 8 -6.07 -5.43 -3.47
CA ILE A 8 -5.21 -4.48 -4.17
C ILE A 8 -4.43 -3.66 -3.14
N VAL A 9 -5.10 -3.17 -2.10
CA VAL A 9 -4.46 -2.41 -1.02
C VAL A 9 -3.42 -3.24 -0.28
N ASP A 10 -3.71 -4.50 0.09
CA ASP A 10 -2.72 -5.40 0.73
C ASP A 10 -1.47 -5.60 -0.15
N ALA A 11 -1.66 -5.87 -1.45
CA ALA A 11 -0.55 -6.04 -2.38
C ALA A 11 0.31 -4.78 -2.50
N VAL A 12 -0.32 -3.61 -2.52
CA VAL A 12 0.35 -2.31 -2.61
C VAL A 12 1.09 -1.98 -1.31
N LEU A 13 0.47 -2.17 -0.14
CA LEU A 13 1.12 -1.95 1.16
C LEU A 13 2.38 -2.82 1.30
N ARG A 14 2.27 -4.11 0.98
CA ARG A 14 3.40 -5.04 0.99
C ARG A 14 4.50 -4.64 0.02
N ARG A 15 4.14 -4.23 -1.20
CA ARG A 15 5.11 -3.79 -2.22
C ARG A 15 5.92 -2.58 -1.77
N HIS A 16 5.30 -1.67 -1.02
CA HIS A 16 5.95 -0.46 -0.51
C HIS A 16 6.53 -0.63 0.91
N GLY A 17 6.42 -1.81 1.51
CA GLY A 17 6.90 -2.07 2.87
C GLY A 17 6.16 -1.26 3.94
N ILE A 18 4.91 -0.89 3.68
CA ILE A 18 4.08 -0.12 4.59
C ILE A 18 3.40 -1.10 5.55
N GLU A 19 3.59 -0.89 6.85
CA GLU A 19 2.93 -1.68 7.88
C GLU A 19 1.42 -1.43 7.87
N GLY A 20 0.65 -2.50 7.79
CA GLY A 20 -0.81 -2.46 7.79
C GLY A 20 -1.41 -3.84 7.50
N VAL A 21 -2.40 -4.24 8.29
CA VAL A 21 -3.15 -5.49 8.12
C VAL A 21 -4.50 -5.17 7.51
N VAL A 22 -4.73 -5.67 6.30
CA VAL A 22 -6.02 -5.54 5.63
C VAL A 22 -6.94 -6.66 6.08
N ALA A 23 -8.02 -6.31 6.78
CA ALA A 23 -8.95 -7.26 7.36
C ALA A 23 -10.40 -6.77 7.23
N PRO A 24 -11.39 -7.69 7.26
CA PRO A 24 -12.77 -7.28 7.29
C PRO A 24 -13.07 -6.54 8.60
N VAL A 25 -13.95 -5.54 8.51
CA VAL A 25 -14.44 -4.79 9.67
C VAL A 25 -15.17 -5.74 10.61
N ASP A 26 -15.96 -6.64 10.04
CA ASP A 26 -16.66 -7.71 10.73
C ASP A 26 -16.06 -9.08 10.34
N PRO A 27 -15.39 -9.79 11.25
CA PRO A 27 -14.80 -11.09 10.97
C PRO A 27 -15.84 -12.16 10.60
N ASP A 28 -17.08 -12.03 11.06
CA ASP A 28 -18.18 -12.95 10.74
C ASP A 28 -18.78 -12.67 9.35
N ARG A 29 -18.41 -11.54 8.73
CA ARG A 29 -18.90 -11.12 7.41
C ARG A 29 -17.75 -10.77 6.45
N PRO A 30 -17.02 -11.78 5.92
CA PRO A 30 -15.89 -11.56 5.00
C PRO A 30 -16.28 -10.91 3.65
N GLY A 31 -17.57 -10.95 3.28
CA GLY A 31 -18.10 -10.21 2.13
C GLY A 31 -18.52 -8.76 2.43
N GLY A 32 -18.35 -8.31 3.68
CA GLY A 32 -18.70 -6.97 4.13
C GLY A 32 -17.62 -5.94 3.84
N ALA A 33 -17.64 -4.84 4.58
CA ALA A 33 -16.63 -3.80 4.48
C ALA A 33 -15.26 -4.29 4.99
N TRP A 34 -14.21 -3.83 4.33
CA TRP A 34 -12.81 -4.04 4.72
C TRP A 34 -12.16 -2.70 5.10
N SER A 35 -11.17 -2.79 6.00
CA SER A 35 -10.35 -1.65 6.44
C SER A 35 -8.91 -2.09 6.68
N VAL A 36 -8.01 -1.11 6.77
CA VAL A 36 -6.60 -1.33 7.13
C VAL A 36 -6.41 -1.06 8.61
N TYR A 37 -5.78 -2.00 9.30
CA TYR A 37 -5.50 -1.96 10.72
C TYR A 37 -4.00 -1.96 10.99
N ASP A 38 -3.55 -1.47 12.14
CA ASP A 38 -2.13 -1.53 12.50
C ASP A 38 -1.65 -2.97 12.76
N GLN A 39 -2.55 -3.83 13.24
CA GLN A 39 -2.26 -5.21 13.62
C GLN A 39 -3.41 -6.16 13.31
N ALA A 40 -3.11 -7.46 13.36
CA ALA A 40 -4.05 -8.53 13.04
C ALA A 40 -5.03 -8.86 14.17
N ASP A 41 -4.68 -8.57 15.42
CA ASP A 41 -5.52 -8.91 16.57
C ASP A 41 -6.80 -8.06 16.58
N PRO A 42 -8.00 -8.65 16.39
CA PRO A 42 -9.25 -7.91 16.37
C PRO A 42 -9.59 -7.18 17.67
N ALA A 43 -9.07 -7.62 18.82
CA ALA A 43 -9.33 -7.00 20.12
C ALA A 43 -8.45 -5.78 20.40
N ALA A 44 -7.26 -5.71 19.78
CA ALA A 44 -6.27 -4.66 19.99
C ALA A 44 -6.03 -3.78 18.75
N ARG A 45 -6.56 -4.16 17.58
CA ARG A 45 -6.39 -3.43 16.34
C ARG A 45 -7.07 -2.07 16.34
N ARG A 46 -6.39 -1.08 15.79
CA ARG A 46 -6.90 0.25 15.49
C ARG A 46 -7.00 0.42 13.98
N GLU A 47 -8.09 0.98 13.52
CA GLU A 47 -8.22 1.35 12.11
C GLU A 47 -7.23 2.48 11.78
N VAL A 48 -6.38 2.22 10.79
CA VAL A 48 -5.34 3.14 10.30
C VAL A 48 -5.45 3.40 8.81
N THR A 49 -6.60 3.09 8.19
CA THR A 49 -6.86 3.25 6.75
C THR A 49 -6.36 4.60 6.22
N GLY A 50 -6.66 5.71 6.90
CA GLY A 50 -6.21 7.04 6.49
C GLY A 50 -4.69 7.24 6.57
N VAL A 51 -4.03 6.70 7.59
CA VAL A 51 -2.58 6.80 7.78
C VAL A 51 -1.84 5.94 6.76
N ALA A 52 -2.31 4.72 6.53
CA ALA A 52 -1.76 3.81 5.52
C ALA A 52 -1.90 4.41 4.12
N LEU A 53 -3.05 5.01 3.80
CA LEU A 53 -3.27 5.68 2.52
C LEU A 53 -2.38 6.93 2.37
N ALA A 54 -2.18 7.71 3.43
CA ALA A 54 -1.27 8.86 3.41
C ALA A 54 0.19 8.44 3.24
N ALA A 55 0.62 7.37 3.91
CA ALA A 55 1.96 6.79 3.75
C ALA A 55 2.15 6.26 2.31
N LEU A 56 1.12 5.63 1.74
CA LEU A 56 1.13 5.21 0.35
C LEU A 56 1.23 6.42 -0.59
N ALA A 57 0.43 7.46 -0.38
CA ALA A 57 0.50 8.71 -1.15
C ALA A 57 1.90 9.33 -1.12
N ALA A 58 2.56 9.33 0.04
CA ALA A 58 3.95 9.77 0.18
C ALA A 58 4.95 8.85 -0.54
N ALA A 59 4.72 7.53 -0.50
CA ALA A 59 5.59 6.54 -1.16
C ALA A 59 5.50 6.61 -2.69
N VAL A 60 4.32 6.88 -3.26
CA VAL A 60 4.15 7.07 -4.71
C VAL A 60 4.68 8.42 -5.19
N HIS A 61 4.66 9.45 -4.34
CA HIS A 61 5.26 10.75 -4.65
C HIS A 61 6.78 10.74 -4.55
N ARG A 62 7.38 9.72 -3.91
CA ARG A 62 8.82 9.54 -3.90
C ARG A 62 9.25 9.00 -5.27
N PRO A 63 10.02 9.74 -6.08
CA PRO A 63 10.59 9.17 -7.28
C PRO A 63 11.40 7.93 -6.89
N PRO A 64 11.35 6.84 -7.67
CA PRO A 64 12.10 5.62 -7.36
C PRO A 64 13.56 5.99 -7.17
N SER A 65 14.03 5.93 -5.92
CA SER A 65 15.42 6.19 -5.55
C SER A 65 16.23 4.93 -5.84
N GLY A 66 16.25 4.52 -7.10
CA GLY A 66 17.23 3.60 -7.65
C GLY A 66 18.24 4.40 -8.47
N PRO A 67 19.49 3.93 -8.63
CA PRO A 67 20.35 4.49 -9.66
C PRO A 67 19.60 4.39 -10.99
N GLN A 68 19.29 5.52 -11.61
CA GLN A 68 18.81 5.55 -12.99
C GLN A 68 19.86 4.79 -13.79
N ARG A 69 19.51 3.57 -14.24
CA ARG A 69 20.37 2.83 -15.18
C ARG A 69 20.53 3.76 -16.37
N GLY A 70 21.72 4.33 -16.49
CA GLY A 70 22.03 5.40 -17.43
C GLY A 70 21.71 4.95 -18.84
N PHE A 71 20.73 5.60 -19.47
CA PHE A 71 20.74 5.70 -20.91
C PHE A 71 21.78 6.77 -21.25
N ILE A 72 22.97 6.31 -21.63
CA ILE A 72 23.94 7.18 -22.31
C ILE A 72 23.33 7.46 -23.69
N VAL A 73 22.88 8.69 -23.91
CA VAL A 73 22.57 9.19 -25.24
C VAL A 73 23.91 9.60 -25.88
N PRO A 74 24.41 8.91 -26.92
CA PRO A 74 25.61 9.38 -27.62
C PRO A 74 25.31 10.71 -28.32
N PRO A 75 26.29 11.64 -28.37
CA PRO A 75 26.10 12.90 -29.06
C PRO A 75 25.87 12.67 -30.56
N PRO A 76 25.04 13.52 -31.23
CA PRO A 76 24.86 13.44 -32.67
C PRO A 76 26.19 13.70 -33.37
N MET A 77 26.60 12.77 -34.24
CA MET A 77 27.72 12.99 -35.17
C MET A 77 27.36 14.15 -36.12
N ALA A 78 28.28 15.11 -36.22
CA ALA A 78 28.26 16.21 -37.17
C ALA A 78 28.54 15.74 -38.61
#